data_AF-A0A419EXC9-F1
#
_entry.id   AF-A0A419EXC9-F1
#
_cell.length_a   1.000
_cell.length_b   1.000
_cell.length_c   1.000
_cell.angle_alpha   90.00
_cell.angle_beta   90.00
_cell.angle_gamma   90.00
#
_symmetry.space_group_name_H-M   'P 1'
#
loop_
_entity.id
_entity.type
_entity.pdbx_description
1 polymer ?
#
loop_
_entity_poly.entity_id
_entity_poly.type
_entity_poly.pdbx_seq_one_letter_code
_entity_poly.pdbx_strand_id
1 'polypeptide(L)'
;MAEYFNADRMLPAELVAAVLRHVPERSRNGALIYFSEDYYTRRNAEIAQSFRVYQSDPNFGSHVEIYEALSEHYGLAVRQICKIVTQARRGGERRSKVRRRRSGWSVRGTSRRMSLKP
;
A
#
# COMPACT_ATOMS: atom_id res chain seq x y z
N MET A 1 14.34 -17.24 -7.86
CA MET A 1 13.68 -16.04 -7.30
C MET A 1 12.36 -15.90 -8.03
N ALA A 2 11.23 -16.16 -7.37
CA ALA A 2 9.94 -15.98 -8.02
C ALA A 2 9.61 -14.47 -8.02
N GLU A 3 9.82 -13.83 -9.16
CA GLU A 3 9.36 -12.48 -9.44
C GLU A 3 7.82 -12.53 -9.53
N TYR A 4 7.13 -12.22 -8.43
CA TYR A 4 5.68 -12.12 -8.45
C TYR A 4 5.23 -10.70 -8.79
N PHE A 5 4.15 -10.67 -9.55
CA PHE A 5 3.98 -9.87 -10.74
C PHE A 5 2.67 -9.10 -10.58
N ASN A 6 2.73 -7.78 -10.42
CA ASN A 6 1.52 -6.97 -10.58
C ASN A 6 1.21 -6.92 -12.07
N ALA A 7 0.47 -7.92 -12.53
CA ALA A 7 0.15 -8.10 -13.94
C ALA A 7 -0.53 -6.88 -14.53
N ASP A 8 -1.41 -6.23 -13.77
CA ASP A 8 -2.11 -5.03 -14.23
C ASP A 8 -1.17 -3.86 -14.55
N ARG A 9 -0.01 -3.77 -13.86
CA ARG A 9 0.98 -2.72 -14.10
C ARG A 9 2.06 -3.10 -15.09
N MET A 10 2.33 -4.40 -15.25
CA MET A 10 3.44 -4.90 -16.05
C MET A 10 3.00 -5.43 -17.42
N LEU A 11 1.74 -5.83 -17.56
CA LEU A 11 1.17 -6.33 -18.82
C LEU A 11 0.26 -5.30 -19.48
N PRO A 12 0.24 -5.28 -20.83
CA PRO A 12 -0.83 -4.63 -21.57
C PRO A 12 -2.20 -5.23 -21.19
N ALA A 13 -3.22 -4.37 -21.11
CA ALA A 13 -4.59 -4.78 -20.78
C ALA A 13 -5.14 -5.88 -21.71
N GLU A 14 -4.71 -5.88 -22.98
CA GLU A 14 -5.06 -6.89 -23.97
C GLU A 14 -4.59 -8.30 -23.57
N LEU A 15 -3.40 -8.39 -22.98
CA LEU A 15 -2.81 -9.66 -22.57
C LEU A 15 -3.48 -10.19 -21.30
N VAL A 16 -3.79 -9.30 -20.34
CA VAL A 16 -4.60 -9.65 -19.16
C VAL A 16 -5.98 -10.17 -19.60
N ALA A 17 -6.64 -9.49 -20.54
CA ALA A 17 -7.94 -9.90 -21.08
C ALA A 17 -7.86 -11.22 -21.86
N ALA A 18 -6.76 -11.50 -22.56
CA ALA A 18 -6.54 -12.78 -23.22
C ALA A 18 -6.40 -13.93 -22.20
N VAL A 19 -5.65 -13.72 -21.12
CA VAL A 19 -5.51 -14.73 -20.07
C VAL A 19 -6.85 -14.99 -19.37
N LEU A 20 -7.60 -13.94 -19.03
CA LEU A 20 -8.91 -14.06 -18.38
C LEU A 20 -9.97 -14.79 -19.22
N ARG A 21 -9.81 -14.80 -20.55
CA ARG A 21 -10.66 -15.59 -21.47
C ARG A 21 -10.46 -17.10 -21.29
N HIS A 22 -9.26 -17.53 -20.91
CA HIS A 22 -8.95 -18.94 -20.65
C HIS A 22 -9.23 -19.37 -19.20
N VAL A 23 -9.50 -18.43 -18.30
CA VAL A 23 -9.87 -18.74 -16.92
C VAL A 23 -11.38 -19.07 -16.84
N PRO A 24 -11.78 -20.18 -16.19
CA PRO A 24 -13.18 -20.50 -15.97
C PRO A 24 -13.92 -19.36 -15.26
N GLU A 25 -15.17 -19.06 -15.65
CA GLU A 25 -15.91 -17.90 -15.13
C GLU A 25 -16.00 -17.88 -13.60
N ARG A 26 -16.23 -19.05 -12.99
CA ARG A 26 -16.25 -19.22 -11.52
C ARG A 26 -14.97 -18.80 -10.80
N SER A 27 -13.83 -18.76 -11.51
CA SER A 27 -12.51 -18.41 -10.98
C SER A 27 -12.01 -17.04 -11.47
N ARG A 28 -12.75 -16.38 -12.37
CA ARG A 28 -12.32 -15.13 -13.02
C ARG A 28 -12.16 -13.97 -12.04
N ASN A 29 -13.01 -13.89 -11.01
CA ASN A 29 -12.88 -12.91 -9.93
C ASN A 29 -11.60 -13.10 -9.10
N GLY A 30 -11.22 -14.35 -8.80
CA GLY A 30 -9.98 -14.65 -8.09
C GLY A 30 -8.74 -14.30 -8.92
N ALA A 31 -8.78 -14.56 -10.23
CA ALA A 31 -7.72 -14.19 -11.15
C ALA A 31 -7.54 -12.67 -11.28
N LEU A 32 -8.64 -11.90 -11.36
CA LEU A 32 -8.59 -10.44 -11.36
C LEU A 32 -7.97 -9.88 -10.08
N ILE A 33 -8.34 -10.43 -8.92
CA ILE A 33 -7.73 -10.04 -7.63
C ILE A 33 -6.23 -10.32 -7.68
N TYR A 34 -5.84 -11.52 -8.09
CA TYR A 34 -4.43 -11.90 -8.20
C TYR A 34 -3.63 -10.98 -9.13
N PHE A 35 -4.18 -10.60 -10.28
CA PHE A 35 -3.53 -9.68 -11.23
C PHE A 35 -3.37 -8.26 -10.67
N SER A 36 -4.32 -7.83 -9.84
CA SER A 36 -4.32 -6.52 -9.19
C SER A 36 -3.47 -6.45 -7.92
N GLU A 37 -3.14 -7.60 -7.30
CA GLU A 37 -2.42 -7.64 -6.02
C GLU A 37 -0.96 -7.22 -6.18
N ASP A 38 -0.62 -6.07 -5.63
CA ASP A 38 0.77 -5.65 -5.45
C ASP A 38 1.33 -6.29 -4.16
N TYR A 39 1.68 -7.58 -4.26
CA TYR A 39 2.20 -8.39 -3.15
C TYR A 39 3.35 -7.69 -2.42
N TYR A 40 4.30 -7.10 -3.15
CA TYR A 40 5.43 -6.40 -2.54
C TYR A 40 5.00 -5.13 -1.81
N THR A 41 4.06 -4.36 -2.35
CA THR A 41 3.53 -3.19 -1.65
C THR A 41 2.84 -3.60 -0.34
N ARG A 42 2.04 -4.67 -0.35
CA ARG A 42 1.38 -5.18 0.86
C ARG A 42 2.40 -5.67 1.89
N ARG A 43 3.30 -6.56 1.50
CA ARG A 43 4.37 -7.09 2.37
C ARG A 43 5.26 -5.98 2.93
N ASN A 44 5.63 -5.00 2.10
CA ASN A 44 6.47 -3.89 2.54
C ASN A 44 5.72 -2.98 3.54
N ALA A 45 4.41 -2.82 3.38
CA ALA A 45 3.57 -2.11 4.36
C ALA A 45 3.48 -2.88 5.68
N GLU A 46 3.32 -4.20 5.63
CA GLU A 46 3.33 -5.09 6.81
C GLU A 46 4.68 -4.99 7.54
N ILE A 47 5.81 -5.13 6.83
CA ILE A 47 7.17 -4.98 7.41
C ILE A 47 7.32 -3.63 8.11
N ALA A 48 6.88 -2.55 7.47
CA ALA A 48 6.97 -1.21 8.05
C ALA A 48 6.08 -1.04 9.29
N GLN A 49 4.93 -1.72 9.34
CA GLN A 49 4.05 -1.71 10.48
C GLN A 49 4.63 -2.52 11.65
N SER A 50 5.13 -3.73 11.40
CA SER A 50 5.81 -4.57 12.39
C SER A 50 7.01 -3.85 13.01
N PHE A 51 7.81 -3.15 12.19
CA PHE A 51 8.90 -2.32 12.67
C PHE A 51 8.42 -1.27 13.69
N ARG A 52 7.28 -0.59 13.44
CA ARG A 52 6.74 0.40 14.38
C ARG A 52 6.26 -0.23 15.68
N VAL A 53 5.66 -1.42 15.60
CA VAL A 53 5.20 -2.16 16.78
C VAL A 53 6.38 -2.52 17.67
N TYR A 54 7.43 -3.12 17.11
CA TYR A 54 8.65 -3.44 17.86
C TYR A 54 9.36 -2.18 18.38
N GLN A 55 9.39 -1.10 17.59
CA GLN A 55 9.97 0.18 18.03
C GLN A 55 9.19 0.81 19.19
N SER A 56 7.88 0.57 19.29
CA SER A 56 7.05 1.08 20.38
C SER A 56 7.13 0.25 21.66
N ASP A 57 7.71 -0.95 21.59
CA ASP A 57 7.91 -1.81 22.75
C ASP A 57 9.24 -1.46 23.44
N PRO A 58 9.21 -0.93 24.68
CA PRO A 58 10.42 -0.53 25.40
C PRO A 58 11.34 -1.71 25.76
N ASN A 59 10.83 -2.95 25.73
CA ASN A 59 11.56 -4.15 26.14
C ASN A 59 12.12 -4.96 24.97
N PHE A 60 11.79 -4.61 23.72
CA PHE A 60 12.15 -5.43 22.57
C PHE A 60 13.67 -5.43 22.30
N GLY A 61 14.28 -4.25 22.29
CA GLY A 61 15.70 -4.10 22.01
C GLY A 61 16.01 -2.88 21.13
N SER A 62 17.27 -2.82 20.71
CA SER A 62 17.80 -1.81 19.80
C SER A 62 17.21 -1.89 18.39
N HIS A 63 17.33 -0.82 17.61
CA HIS A 63 16.89 -0.83 16.21
C HIS A 63 17.59 -1.91 15.36
N VAL A 64 18.83 -2.28 15.69
CA VAL A 64 19.57 -3.30 14.95
C VAL A 64 18.90 -4.66 15.15
N GLU A 65 18.57 -5.00 16.39
CA GLU A 65 17.86 -6.23 16.74
C GLU A 65 16.46 -6.29 16.09
N ILE A 66 15.75 -5.16 16.00
CA ILE A 66 14.49 -5.08 15.25
C ILE A 66 14.69 -5.41 13.77
N TYR A 67 15.75 -4.89 13.14
CA TYR A 67 16.03 -5.17 11.73
C TYR A 67 16.43 -6.63 11.50
N GLU A 68 17.19 -7.24 12.42
CA GLU A 68 17.58 -8.64 12.37
C GLU A 68 16.37 -9.57 12.54
N ALA A 69 15.50 -9.30 13.52
CA ALA A 69 14.27 -10.07 13.74
C ALA A 69 13.34 -10.02 12.52
N LEU A 70 13.18 -8.84 11.90
CA LEU A 70 12.39 -8.71 10.66
C LEU A 70 13.07 -9.37 9.46
N SER A 71 14.40 -9.33 9.39
CA SER A 71 15.19 -10.02 8.36
C SER A 71 14.93 -11.53 8.41
N GLU A 72 14.97 -12.11 9.61
CA GLU A 72 14.68 -13.53 9.84
C GLU A 72 13.23 -13.87 9.52
N HIS A 73 12.26 -13.13 10.07
CA HIS A 73 10.83 -13.41 9.89
C HIS A 73 10.37 -13.33 8.43
N TYR A 74 10.89 -12.38 7.65
CA TYR A 74 10.49 -12.15 6.26
C TYR A 74 11.45 -12.76 5.22
N GLY A 75 12.55 -13.38 5.65
CA GLY A 75 13.56 -13.98 4.77
C GLY A 75 14.21 -12.96 3.81
N LEU A 76 14.43 -11.74 4.25
CA LEU A 76 15.02 -10.65 3.46
C LEU A 76 16.32 -10.19 4.10
N ALA A 77 17.28 -9.72 3.30
CA ALA A 77 18.49 -9.15 3.87
C ALA A 77 18.17 -7.91 4.70
N VAL A 78 18.87 -7.71 5.82
CA VAL A 78 18.75 -6.52 6.69
C VAL A 78 18.75 -5.21 5.90
N ARG A 79 19.62 -5.07 4.89
CA ARG A 79 19.68 -3.88 4.02
C ARG A 79 18.36 -3.63 3.27
N GLN A 80 17.66 -4.68 2.85
CA GLN A 80 16.36 -4.58 2.18
C GLN A 80 15.27 -4.12 3.17
N ILE A 81 15.26 -4.66 4.39
CA ILE A 81 14.35 -4.21 5.47
C ILE A 81 14.58 -2.73 5.76
N CYS A 82 15.83 -2.31 5.96
CA CYS A 82 16.18 -0.90 6.18
C CYS A 82 15.65 0.01 5.07
N LYS A 83 15.82 -0.39 3.80
CA LYS A 83 15.31 0.35 2.65
C LYS A 83 13.78 0.46 2.67
N ILE A 84 13.07 -0.63 2.93
CA ILE A 84 11.59 -0.68 3.02
C ILE A 84 11.09 0.27 4.12
N VAL A 85 11.63 0.16 5.33
CA VAL A 85 11.24 1.01 6.46
C VAL A 85 11.52 2.48 6.18
N THR A 86 12.67 2.79 5.59
CA THR A 86 13.04 4.17 5.20
C THR A 86 12.08 4.75 4.16
N GLN A 87 11.73 3.97 3.14
CA GLN A 87 10.77 4.38 2.11
C GLN A 87 9.37 4.60 2.68
N ALA A 88 8.92 3.74 3.59
CA ALA A 88 7.63 3.88 4.26
C ALA A 88 7.55 5.17 5.10
N ARG A 89 8.62 5.54 5.80
CA ARG A 89 8.73 6.82 6.54
C ARG A 89 8.58 8.02 5.59
N ARG A 90 9.31 8.03 4.47
CA ARG A 90 9.25 9.10 3.45
C ARG A 90 7.87 9.20 2.76
N GLY A 91 7.22 8.06 2.51
CA GLY A 91 5.88 8.00 1.91
C GLY A 91 4.77 8.54 2.83
N GLY A 92 4.87 8.26 4.14
CA GLY A 92 3.96 8.81 5.16
C GLY A 92 4.04 10.34 5.27
N GLU A 93 5.25 10.90 5.10
CA GLU A 93 5.49 12.34 5.12
C GLU A 93 4.83 13.06 3.93
N ARG A 94 4.86 12.45 2.73
CA ARG A 94 4.17 12.97 1.53
C ARG A 94 2.64 12.94 1.68
N ARG A 95 2.06 11.87 2.22
CA ARG A 95 0.61 11.79 2.50
C ARG A 95 0.15 12.82 3.54
N SER A 96 0.99 13.10 4.55
CA SER A 96 0.71 14.08 5.59
C SER A 96 0.69 15.53 5.06
N LYS A 97 1.56 15.86 4.10
CA LYS A 97 1.56 17.17 3.41
C LYS A 97 0.33 17.38 2.51
N VAL A 98 -0.14 16.32 1.84
CA VAL A 98 -1.37 16.39 1.02
C VAL A 98 -2.62 16.60 1.90
N ARG A 99 -2.68 15.96 3.08
CA ARG A 99 -3.82 16.09 4.00
C ARG A 99 -3.94 17.50 4.60
N ARG A 100 -2.82 18.18 4.90
CA ARG A 100 -2.83 19.59 5.36
C ARG A 100 -3.34 20.58 4.31
N ARG A 101 -3.23 20.27 3.01
CA ARG A 101 -3.76 21.14 1.95
C ARG A 101 -5.28 21.03 1.76
N ARG A 102 -5.91 19.90 2.12
CA ARG A 102 -7.37 19.71 1.98
C ARG A 102 -8.19 20.26 3.15
N SER A 103 -7.59 20.47 4.33
CA SER A 103 -8.30 21.05 5.49
C SER A 103 -8.43 22.59 5.43
N GLY A 104 -7.94 23.23 4.36
CA GLY A 104 -8.07 24.68 4.16
C GLY A 104 -9.29 25.13 3.35
N TRP A 105 -10.12 24.21 2.85
CA TRP A 105 -11.39 24.55 2.19
C TRP A 105 -12.53 24.47 3.19
N SER A 106 -12.62 25.48 4.07
CA SER A 106 -13.84 25.70 4.84
C SER A 106 -14.96 26.06 3.86
N VAL A 107 -16.03 25.29 3.94
CA VAL A 107 -17.31 25.47 3.25
C VAL A 107 -17.78 26.93 3.40
N ARG A 108 -17.58 27.76 2.36
CA ARG A 108 -18.37 29.00 2.20
C ARG A 108 -19.72 28.59 1.66
N GLY A 109 -20.74 28.75 2.50
CA GLY A 109 -22.11 28.32 2.28
C GLY A 109 -22.71 28.83 0.98
N THR A 110 -23.29 27.92 0.21
CA THR A 110 -24.26 28.21 -0.83
C THR A 110 -25.65 28.23 -0.22
N SER A 111 -26.04 29.37 0.36
CA SER A 111 -27.43 29.63 0.70
C SER A 111 -28.18 30.03 -0.58
N ARG A 112 -28.83 29.07 -1.23
CA ARG A 112 -29.79 29.31 -2.32
C ARG A 112 -31.18 29.49 -1.70
N ARG A 113 -31.59 30.75 -1.54
CA ARG A 113 -32.97 31.15 -1.21
C ARG A 113 -33.82 30.99 -2.47
N MET A 114 -34.61 29.93 -2.55
CA MET A 114 -35.63 29.75 -3.57
C MET A 114 -36.78 30.71 -3.27
N SER A 115 -36.97 31.72 -4.12
CA SER A 115 -38.19 32.53 -4.13
C SER A 115 -39.19 31.86 -5.06
N LEU A 116 -40.24 31.29 -4.48
CA LEU A 116 -41.45 30.91 -5.22
C LEU A 116 -42.45 32.06 -5.08
N LYS A 117 -42.81 32.68 -6.21
CA LYS A 117 -44.04 33.47 -6.38
C LYS A 117 -45.06 32.57 -7.09
N PRO A 118 -46.36 32.78 -6.81
CA PRO A 118 -47.15 33.72 -7.64
C PRO A 118 -47.55 34.97 -6.87
#